data_AF-A0A949BRN5-F1
#
_entry.id   AF-A0A949BRN5-F1
#
_cell.length_a   1.000
_cell.length_b   1.000
_cell.length_c   1.000
_cell.angle_alpha   90.00
_cell.angle_beta   90.00
_cell.angle_gamma   90.00
#
_symmetry.space_group_name_H-M   'P 1'
#
loop_
_entity.id
_entity.type
_entity.pdbx_description
1 polymer ?
#
loop_
_entity_poly.entity_id
_entity_poly.type
_entity_poly.pdbx_seq_one_letter_code
_entity_poly.pdbx_strand_id
1 'polypeptide(L)' 'NPEIEWLSTECARILNLDIAGVDLLFDGDHFKICEVNSSPWFQGIESCCEVSIPDEIYNFIKVRLGIF' A
#
# COMPACT_ATOMS: atom_id res chain seq x y z
N ASN A 1 -5.69 -11.11 2.30
CA ASN A 1 -5.67 -11.58 3.70
C ASN A 1 -6.05 -10.39 4.57
N PRO A 2 -7.13 -10.46 5.37
CA PRO A 2 -7.61 -9.32 6.16
C PRO A 2 -6.58 -8.73 7.14
N GLU A 3 -5.69 -9.55 7.71
CA GLU A 3 -4.64 -9.08 8.63
C GLU A 3 -3.62 -8.20 7.90
N ILE A 4 -3.15 -8.67 6.73
CA ILE A 4 -2.21 -7.92 5.86
C ILE A 4 -2.81 -6.57 5.45
N GLU A 5 -4.08 -6.55 5.05
CA GLU A 5 -4.79 -5.34 4.63
C GLU A 5 -4.93 -4.34 5.79
N TRP A 6 -5.38 -4.81 6.95
CA TRP A 6 -5.52 -3.97 8.14
C TRP A 6 -4.17 -3.40 8.60
N LEU A 7 -3.14 -4.24 8.71
CA LEU A 7 -1.79 -3.79 9.10
C LEU A 7 -1.25 -2.73 8.12
N SER A 8 -1.38 -2.96 6.82
CA SER A 8 -0.83 -2.07 5.80
C SER A 8 -1.54 -0.72 5.76
N THR A 9 -2.87 -0.72 5.81
CA THR A 9 -3.69 0.50 5.77
C THR A 9 -3.57 1.30 7.07
N GLU A 10 -3.52 0.64 8.23
CA GLU A 10 -3.32 1.32 9.51
C GLU A 10 -1.93 1.93 9.63
N CYS A 11 -0.89 1.28 9.11
CA CYS A 11 0.45 1.87 9.04
C CYS A 11 0.46 3.18 8.25
N ALA A 12 -0.10 3.16 7.03
CA ALA A 12 -0.18 4.33 6.18
C ALA A 12 -0.97 5.46 6.87
N ARG A 13 -2.10 5.13 7.51
CA ARG A 13 -2.93 6.08 8.26
C ARG A 13 -2.19 6.72 9.44
N ILE A 14 -1.54 5.91 10.29
CA ILE A 14 -0.82 6.39 11.48
C ILE A 14 0.36 7.29 11.09
N LEU A 15 1.04 6.97 9.99
CA LEU A 15 2.17 7.73 9.47
C LEU A 15 1.75 8.90 8.56
N ASN A 16 0.44 9.10 8.37
CA ASN A 16 -0.12 10.14 7.52
C ASN A 16 0.44 10.12 6.07
N LEU A 17 0.49 8.91 5.50
CA LEU A 17 0.90 8.67 4.13
C LEU A 17 -0.32 8.36 3.27
N ASP A 18 -0.52 9.13 2.20
CA ASP A 18 -1.59 8.87 1.24
C ASP A 18 -1.28 7.66 0.34
N ILE A 19 0.02 7.44 0.04
CA ILE A 19 0.54 6.33 -0.75
C ILE A 19 1.75 5.79 0.00
N ALA A 20 1.76 4.49 0.26
CA ALA A 20 2.85 3.83 0.97
C ALA A 20 3.10 2.42 0.45
N GLY A 21 4.35 1.97 0.52
CA GLY A 21 4.71 0.55 0.48
C GLY A 21 4.93 0.05 1.89
N VAL A 22 4.37 -1.11 2.25
CA VAL A 22 4.52 -1.71 3.58
C VAL A 22 5.14 -3.08 3.44
N ASP A 23 6.32 -3.24 4.03
CA ASP A 23 7.05 -4.50 3.99
C ASP A 23 6.70 -5.34 5.21
N LEU A 24 6.24 -6.56 4.96
CA LEU A 24 5.80 -7.51 5.98
C LEU A 24 6.74 -8.71 6.03
N LEU A 25 7.07 -9.14 7.24
CA LEU A 25 7.77 -10.39 7.51
C LEU A 25 6.80 -11.41 8.12
N PHE A 26 6.96 -12.68 7.75
CA PHE A 26 6.25 -13.79 8.39
C PHE A 26 6.77 -13.99 9.81
N ASP A 27 5.84 -14.15 10.76
CA ASP A 27 6.11 -14.41 12.18
C ASP A 27 5.19 -15.53 12.68
N GLY A 28 5.52 -16.77 12.32
CA GLY A 28 4.65 -17.93 12.55
C GLY A 28 3.39 -17.84 11.69
N ASP A 29 2.23 -17.85 12.35
CA ASP A 29 0.92 -17.72 11.68
C ASP A 29 0.50 -16.24 11.46
N HIS A 30 1.34 -15.28 11.88
CA HIS A 30 1.07 -13.85 11.84
C HIS A 30 2.12 -13.07 11.03
N PHE A 31 1.95 -11.76 10.97
CA PHE A 31 2.86 -10.85 10.25
C PHE A 31 3.42 -9.77 11.17
N LYS A 32 4.66 -9.33 10.87
CA LYS A 32 5.29 -8.16 11.48
C LYS A 32 5.62 -7.13 10.42
N ILE A 33 5.44 -5.86 10.76
CA ILE A 33 5.86 -4.73 9.92
C ILE A 33 7.37 -4.57 10.04
N CYS A 34 8.07 -4.57 8.89
CA CYS A 34 9.51 -4.36 8.80
C CYS A 34 9.84 -2.91 8.46
N GLU A 35 9.11 -2.35 7.49
CA GLU A 35 9.35 -1.02 6.94
C GLU A 35 8.07 -0.42 6.38
N VAL A 36 7.96 0.92 6.40
CA VAL A 36 6.95 1.67 5.68
C VAL A 36 7.63 2.75 4.84
N ASN A 37 7.45 2.66 3.53
CA ASN A 37 8.06 3.52 2.53
C ASN A 37 7.08 4.58 2.02
N SER A 38 7.45 5.86 2.10
CA SER A 38 6.64 6.98 1.56
C SER A 38 6.87 7.24 0.07
N SER A 39 7.86 6.59 -0.54
CA SER A 39 8.16 6.67 -1.97
C SER A 39 8.51 5.28 -2.53
N PRO A 40 7.58 4.33 -2.45
CA PRO A 40 7.80 2.96 -2.89
C PRO A 40 8.05 2.89 -4.40
N TRP A 41 8.81 1.88 -4.81
CA TRP A 41 9.01 1.54 -6.22
C TRP A 41 8.09 0.38 -6.61
N PHE A 42 7.27 0.58 -7.64
CA PHE A 42 6.11 -0.29 -7.90
C PHE A 42 6.30 -1.31 -9.03
N GLN A 43 7.35 -1.18 -9.86
CA GLN A 43 7.57 -2.08 -11.00
C GLN A 43 7.61 -3.57 -10.63
N GLY A 44 8.17 -3.89 -9.46
CA GLY A 44 8.20 -5.26 -8.96
C GLY A 44 6.80 -5.79 -8.64
N ILE A 45 5.94 -4.97 -8.06
CA ILE A 45 4.55 -5.33 -7.73
C ILE A 45 3.73 -5.52 -9.00
N GLU A 46 3.84 -4.60 -9.96
CA GLU A 46 3.14 -4.71 -11.25
C GLU A 46 3.59 -5.95 -12.05
N SER A 47 4.82 -6.43 -11.85
CA SER A 47 5.30 -7.65 -12.51
C SER A 47 4.67 -8.95 -11.98
N CYS A 48 4.13 -8.93 -10.76
CA CYS A 48 3.54 -10.10 -10.11
C CYS A 48 2.05 -9.97 -9.82
N CYS A 49 1.46 -8.79 -10.05
CA CYS A 49 0.06 -8.49 -9.85
C CYS A 49 -0.53 -7.92 -11.15
N GLU A 50 -1.73 -8.34 -11.52
CA GLU A 50 -2.45 -7.79 -12.67
C GLU A 50 -3.15 -6.48 -12.29
N VAL A 51 -2.36 -5.45 -11.97
CA VAL A 51 -2.83 -4.12 -11.54
C VAL A 51 -1.95 -3.03 -12.15
N SER A 52 -2.57 -1.92 -12.54
CA SER A 52 -1.87 -0.71 -12.97
C SER A 52 -1.79 0.25 -11.79
N ILE A 53 -0.64 0.32 -11.12
CA ILE A 53 -0.48 1.16 -9.93
C ILE A 53 -0.59 2.66 -10.27
N PRO A 54 -0.07 3.17 -11.40
CA PRO A 54 -0.29 4.54 -11.82
C PRO A 54 -1.78 4.89 -11.98
N ASP A 55 -2.59 3.99 -12.52
CA ASP A 55 -4.03 4.23 -12.70
C ASP A 55 -4.77 4.25 -11.36
N GLU A 56 -4.42 3.37 -10.42
CA GLU A 56 -4.97 3.38 -9.06
C GLU A 56 -4.61 4.66 -8.31
N ILE A 57 -3.36 5.11 -8.40
CA ILE A 57 -2.92 6.39 -7.82
C ILE A 57 -3.69 7.56 -8.44
N TYR A 58 -3.85 7.57 -9.76
CA TYR A 58 -4.60 8.61 -10.46
C TYR A 58 -6.07 8.63 -10.02
N ASN A 59 -6.71 7.47 -9.93
CA ASN A 59 -8.08 7.32 -9.43
C ASN A 59 -8.22 7.80 -7.98
N PHE A 60 -7.26 7.47 -7.12
CA PHE A 60 -7.22 7.99 -5.75
C PHE A 60 -7.15 9.52 -5.72
N ILE A 61 -6.26 10.14 -6.53
CA ILE A 61 -6.12 11.59 -6.61
C ILE A 61 -7.43 12.23 -7.09
N LYS A 62 -8.07 11.66 -8.11
CA LYS A 62 -9.39 12.11 -8.59
C LYS A 62 -10.42 12.17 -7.47
N VAL A 63 -10.56 11.07 -6.71
CA VAL A 63 -11.49 10.99 -5.58
C VAL A 63 -11.14 12.03 -4.50
N ARG A 64 -9.86 12.13 -4.13
CA ARG A 64 -9.38 13.08 -3.12
C ARG A 64 -9.66 14.54 -3.49
N LEU A 65 -9.58 14.87 -4.78
CA LEU A 65 -9.85 16.22 -5.31
C LEU A 65 -11.33 16.44 -5.66
N GLY A 66 -12.20 15.44 -5.53
CA GLY A 66 -13.61 15.52 -5.92
C GLY A 66 -13.83 15.63 -7.42
N ILE A 67 -12.91 15.11 -8.23
CA ILE A 67 -12.99 15.07 -9.69
C ILE A 67 -13.51 13.69 -10.09
N PHE A 68 -14.79 13.60 -10.45
CA PHE A 68 -15.44 12.33 -10.78
C PHE A 68 -15.21 11.93 -12.25
#